data_AF-A0A410G7J9-F1
#
_entry.id   AF-A0A410G7J9-F1
#
_cell.length_a   1.000
_cell.length_b   1.000
_cell.length_c   1.000
_cell.angle_alpha   90.00
_cell.angle_beta   90.00
_cell.angle_gamma   90.00
#
_symmetry.space_group_name_H-M   'P 1'
#
loop_
_entity.id
_entity.type
_entity.pdbx_description
1 polymer ?
#
loop_
_entity_poly.entity_id
_entity_poly.type
_entity_poly.pdbx_seq_one_letter_code
_entity_poly.pdbx_strand_id
1 'polypeptide(L)' 'MKHTINYLEENPFLFQIVYKDYRQVPVKKFPFVILYKTDLDTVKVYRVFPMNMNPSGKFKIIRK' A
#
# COMPACT_ATOMS: atom_id res chain seq x y z
N MET A 1 4.64 -3.07 10.74
CA MET A 1 3.25 -2.61 10.50
C MET A 1 3.05 -1.16 10.90
N LYS A 2 3.32 -0.74 12.14
CA LYS A 2 3.10 0.65 12.61
C LYS A 2 3.66 1.73 11.67
N HIS A 3 4.93 1.62 11.26
CA HIS A 3 5.53 2.57 10.32
C HIS A 3 4.86 2.64 8.94
N THR A 4 4.30 1.54 8.44
CA THR A 4 3.62 1.52 7.14
C THR A 4 2.24 2.17 7.21
N ILE A 5 1.53 2.00 8.33
CA ILE A 5 0.23 2.64 8.57
C ILE A 5 0.42 4.15 8.73
N ASN A 6 1.37 4.60 9.55
CA ASN A 6 1.64 6.04 9.70
C ASN A 6 2.00 6.70 8.36
N TYR A 7 2.83 6.03 7.55
CA TYR A 7 3.19 6.52 6.21
C TYR A 7 1.99 6.54 5.25
N LEU A 8 1.06 5.59 5.39
CA LEU A 8 -0.19 5.55 4.65
C LEU A 8 -1.13 6.71 5.03
N GLU A 9 -1.20 7.05 6.32
CA GLU A 9 -1.99 8.19 6.83
C GLU A 9 -1.45 9.52 6.33
N GLU A 10 -0.14 9.73 6.39
CA GLU A 10 0.49 10.97 5.93
C GLU A 10 0.46 11.11 4.40
N ASN A 11 0.54 9.99 3.68
CA ASN A 11 0.74 9.99 2.22
C ASN A 11 -0.10 8.94 1.47
N PRO A 12 -1.45 9.00 1.56
CA PRO A 12 -2.32 7.95 1.04
C PRO A 12 -2.34 7.86 -0.51
N PHE A 13 -1.89 8.90 -1.21
CA PHE A 13 -1.90 8.96 -2.68
C PHE A 13 -0.57 8.59 -3.35
N LEU A 14 0.51 8.36 -2.58
CA LEU A 14 1.83 8.02 -3.13
C LEU A 14 1.88 6.63 -3.78
N PHE A 15 1.00 5.72 -3.36
CA PHE A 15 1.03 4.35 -3.85
C PHE A 15 0.18 4.18 -5.10
N GLN A 16 0.67 3.31 -5.99
CA GLN A 16 0.04 3.10 -7.29
C GLN A 16 -1.36 2.49 -7.14
N ILE A 17 -2.27 2.97 -7.99
CA ILE A 17 -3.59 2.37 -8.21
C ILE A 17 -3.39 1.07 -8.98
N VAL A 18 -3.87 -0.04 -8.44
CA VAL A 18 -3.74 -1.37 -9.03
C VAL A 18 -5.03 -1.80 -9.74
N TYR A 19 -6.19 -1.33 -9.27
CA TYR A 19 -7.49 -1.59 -9.91
C TYR A 19 -8.54 -0.57 -9.45
N LYS A 20 -9.28 0.07 -10.38
CA LYS A 20 -10.26 1.13 -10.04
C LYS A 20 -9.64 2.21 -9.13
N ASP A 21 -10.06 2.28 -7.87
CA ASP A 21 -9.50 3.19 -6.85
C ASP A 21 -8.67 2.46 -5.78
N TYR A 22 -8.45 1.17 -5.96
CA TYR A 22 -7.69 0.36 -5.02
C TYR A 22 -6.21 0.59 -5.23
N ARG A 23 -5.52 0.87 -4.12
CA ARG A 23 -4.09 1.08 -4.03
C ARG A 23 -3.45 -0.03 -3.21
N GLN A 24 -2.16 -0.27 -3.46
CA GLN A 24 -1.39 -1.30 -2.76
C GLN A 24 -0.12 -0.71 -2.17
N VAL A 25 0.12 -0.96 -0.89
CA VAL A 25 1.39 -0.65 -0.22
C VAL A 25 2.08 -1.92 0.27
N PRO A 26 3.38 -2.11 -0.04
CA PRO A 26 4.17 -3.19 0.54
C PRO A 26 4.55 -2.88 1.99
N VAL A 27 4.41 -3.87 2.88
CA VAL A 27 4.88 -3.82 4.26
C VAL A 27 6.28 -4.43 4.33
N LYS A 28 7.24 -3.71 4.92
CA LYS A 28 8.66 -4.12 4.97
C LYS A 28 8.96 -5.42 5.74
N LYS A 29 8.11 -5.85 6.69
CA LYS A 29 8.40 -6.99 7.59
C LYS A 29 7.62 -8.23 7.15
N PHE A 30 8.29 -9.14 6.43
CA PHE A 30 7.75 -10.29 5.66
C PHE A 30 6.70 -9.84 4.63
N PRO A 31 6.71 -10.28 3.36
CA PRO A 31 6.10 -9.48 2.29
C PRO A 31 4.57 -9.55 2.37
N PHE A 32 3.97 -8.63 3.11
CA PHE A 32 2.53 -8.40 3.14
C PHE A 32 2.22 -7.19 2.27
N VAL A 33 1.11 -7.24 1.56
CA VAL A 33 0.57 -6.11 0.83
C VAL A 33 -0.73 -5.68 1.50
N ILE A 34 -0.86 -4.38 1.76
CA ILE A 34 -2.10 -3.78 2.20
C ILE A 34 -2.83 -3.27 0.96
N LEU A 35 -4.03 -3.78 0.72
CA LEU A 35 -4.97 -3.26 -0.26
C LEU A 35 -5.89 -2.27 0.43
N TYR A 36 -5.90 -1.04 -0.05
CA TYR A 36 -6.68 0.04 0.55
C TYR A 36 -7.33 0.93 -0.52
N LYS A 37 -8.32 1.71 -0.10
CA LYS A 37 -8.93 2.79 -0.90
C LYS A 37 -8.91 4.08 -0.10
N THR A 38 -8.77 5.19 -0.80
CA THR A 38 -8.92 6.54 -0.25
C THR A 38 -10.33 7.05 -0.56
N ASP A 39 -11.09 7.41 0.47
CA ASP A 39 -12.27 8.26 0.38
C ASP A 39 -11.89 9.71 0.76
N LEU A 40 -12.87 10.63 0.77
CA LEU A 40 -12.66 12.07 1.01
C LEU A 40 -11.69 12.38 2.17
N ASP A 41 -11.94 11.81 3.35
CA ASP A 41 -11.11 12.03 4.56
C ASP A 41 -10.64 10.74 5.23
N THR A 42 -10.81 9.59 4.58
CA THR A 42 -10.53 8.29 5.22
C THR A 42 -9.76 7.34 4.34
N VAL A 43 -8.87 6.58 4.97
CA VAL A 43 -8.16 5.47 4.34
C VAL A 43 -8.77 4.16 4.81
N LYS A 44 -9.46 3.46 3.91
CA LYS A 44 -10.09 2.17 4.21
C LYS A 44 -9.16 1.04 3.81
N VAL A 45 -8.66 0.30 4.79
CA VAL A 45 -7.88 -0.92 4.57
C VAL A 45 -8.85 -2.09 4.37
N TYR A 46 -8.85 -2.68 3.19
CA TYR A 46 -9.75 -3.79 2.84
C TYR A 46 -9.15 -5.14 3.16
N ARG A 47 -7.85 -5.33 2.87
CA ARG A 47 -7.19 -6.62 3.06
C ARG A 47 -5.70 -6.45 3.28
N VAL A 48 -5.16 -7.30 4.14
CA VAL A 48 -3.72 -7.54 4.25
C VAL A 48 -3.48 -8.98 3.85
N PHE A 49 -2.62 -9.23 2.86
CA PHE A 49 -2.33 -10.58 2.38
C PHE A 49 -0.83 -10.78 2.13
N PRO A 50 -0.31 -12.00 2.36
CA PRO A 50 1.06 -12.33 2.02
C PRO A 50 1.23 -12.30 0.50
N MET A 51 2.35 -11.77 0.06
CA MET A 51 2.75 -11.75 -1.32
C MET A 51 3.69 -12.93 -1.55
N ASN A 52 3.25 -13.89 -2.36
CA ASN A 52 4.03 -15.08 -2.71
C ASN A 52 5.25 -14.76 -3.62
N MET A 53 5.47 -13.49 -3.97
CA MET A 53 6.46 -13.06 -4.97
C MET A 53 7.28 -11.88 -4.44
N ASN A 54 8.55 -11.78 -4.84
CA ASN A 54 9.49 -10.75 -4.40
C ASN A 54 8.92 -9.33 -4.65
N PRO A 55 8.62 -8.51 -3.62
CA PRO A 55 7.91 -7.24 -3.77
C PRO A 55 8.70 -6.17 -4.53
N SER A 56 10.03 -6.28 -4.58
CA SER A 56 10.94 -5.34 -5.25
C SER A 56 10.71 -5.20 -6.75
N GLY A 57 10.17 -6.23 -7.42
CA GLY A 57 9.85 -6.16 -8.85
C GLY A 57 8.51 -5.49 -9.17
N LYS A 58 7.56 -5.49 -8.22
CA LYS A 58 6.17 -5.04 -8.45
C LYS A 58 5.94 -3.58 -8.07
N PHE A 59 6.62 -3.09 -7.05
CA PHE A 59 6.44 -1.73 -6.55
C PHE A 59 7.63 -0.84 -6.96
N LYS A 60 7.55 -0.23 -8.15
CA LYS A 60 8.43 0.89 -8.49
C LYS A 60 7.94 2.12 -7.73
N ILE A 61 8.53 2.38 -6.57
CA ILE A 61 8.32 3.66 -5.87
C ILE A 61 8.86 4.73 -6.82
N ILE A 62 7.97 5.60 -7.31
CA ILE A 62 8.37 6.79 -8.05
C ILE A 62 9.14 7.66 -7.05
N ARG A 63 10.47 7.57 -7.08
CA ARG A 63 11.33 8.53 -6.39
C ARG A 63 11.26 9.81 -7.20
N LYS A 64 10.59 10.82 -6.65
CA LYS A 64 10.74 12.20 -7.11
C LYS A 64 12.01 12.78 -6.50
#